data_AF-A0A372RR27-F1
#
_entry.id   AF-A0A372RR27-F1
#
_cell.length_a   1.000
_cell.length_b   1.000
_cell.length_c   1.000
_cell.angle_alpha   90.00
_cell.angle_beta   90.00
_cell.angle_gamma   90.00
#
_symmetry.space_group_name_H-M   'P 1'
#
loop_
_entity.id
_entity.type
_entity.pdbx_description
1 polymer ?
#
loop_
_entity_poly.entity_id
_entity_poly.type
_entity_poly.pdbx_seq_one_letter_code
_entity_poly.pdbx_strand_id
1 'polypeptide(L)'
;MSVKESSKVSFRFVNCPQLSFRAMLNIANHYAQEFDAKTFDCVTYKWLLCQPFLQLLNDTEGLPCALQYVFSECFKINSGGKEFFDNINNQHFNTTFNNIKVYHEECYKIYKAIENNEKLYLELLYHSIDAIPVHRKTCLDPSDQSCMIENLKRDSHIILNSCDDDSSKFIIKMPFFFIALYNDRLKIVSRQLEEVFWVQNEILWESWEIFVANYDAFRTNLLIKHKKKLAHLSELYCDAYGTQSTLNIEVELKELSVCSAKEQFPCNKLTDKKLSESIDWVKGENIIVNGAYAS
;
A
#
# COMPACT_ATOMS: atom_id res chain seq x y z
N MET A 1 47.59 37.88 -23.85
CA MET A 1 47.12 37.16 -22.65
C MET A 1 46.11 36.12 -23.09
N SER A 2 46.40 34.83 -22.86
CA SER A 2 45.49 33.72 -23.17
C SER A 2 44.46 33.61 -22.05
N VAL A 3 43.18 33.73 -22.39
CA VAL A 3 42.06 33.46 -21.48
C VAL A 3 41.98 31.95 -21.32
N LYS A 4 42.26 31.47 -20.11
CA LYS A 4 42.16 30.06 -19.74
C LYS A 4 40.68 29.69 -19.74
N GLU A 5 40.23 28.88 -20.70
CA GLU A 5 38.86 28.35 -20.70
C GLU A 5 38.62 27.58 -19.40
N SER A 6 37.51 27.93 -18.74
CA SER A 6 36.98 27.19 -17.60
C SER A 6 36.74 25.74 -18.03
N SER A 7 37.38 24.80 -17.35
CA SER A 7 37.13 23.37 -17.52
C SER A 7 35.64 23.11 -17.31
N LYS A 8 34.93 22.73 -18.38
CA LYS A 8 33.51 22.35 -18.33
C LYS A 8 33.33 21.16 -17.38
N VAL A 9 32.92 21.46 -16.14
CA VAL A 9 32.48 20.44 -15.19
C VAL A 9 31.18 19.87 -15.72
N SER A 10 31.17 18.59 -16.10
CA SER A 10 29.94 17.89 -16.46
C SER A 10 29.41 17.13 -15.24
N PHE A 11 28.20 17.46 -14.80
CA PHE A 11 27.49 16.66 -13.81
C PHE A 11 26.83 15.48 -14.49
N ARG A 12 27.07 14.27 -13.97
CA ARG A 12 26.29 13.09 -14.31
C ARG A 12 25.37 12.79 -13.13
N PHE A 13 24.08 12.75 -13.38
CA PHE A 13 23.13 12.27 -12.37
C PHE A 13 23.39 10.79 -12.12
N VAL A 14 23.73 10.45 -10.88
CA VAL A 14 23.80 9.05 -10.44
C VAL A 14 22.39 8.65 -10.05
N ASN A 15 21.90 7.56 -10.63
CA ASN A 15 20.62 7.00 -10.23
C ASN A 15 20.81 6.31 -8.88
N CYS A 16 20.12 6.77 -7.84
CA CYS A 16 20.05 6.10 -6.54
C CYS A 16 18.81 5.19 -6.55
N PRO A 17 18.98 3.87 -6.73
CA PRO A 17 17.85 2.95 -6.75
C PRO A 17 17.23 2.80 -5.36
N GLN A 18 15.96 2.39 -5.33
CA GLN A 18 15.31 1.97 -4.09
C GLN A 18 15.94 0.68 -3.56
N LEU A 19 15.75 0.44 -2.25
CA LEU A 19 16.21 -0.79 -1.62
C LEU A 19 15.35 -1.96 -2.09
N SER A 20 15.98 -3.04 -2.56
CA SER A 20 15.27 -4.30 -2.75
C SER A 20 14.83 -4.86 -1.40
N PHE A 21 13.81 -5.72 -1.38
CA PHE A 21 13.38 -6.38 -0.13
C PHE A 21 14.55 -7.11 0.54
N ARG A 22 15.40 -7.79 -0.24
CA ARG A 22 16.64 -8.41 0.25
C ARG A 22 17.60 -7.40 0.92
N ALA A 23 17.75 -6.21 0.35
CA ALA A 23 18.57 -5.16 0.96
C ALA A 23 17.97 -4.67 2.29
N MET A 24 16.65 -4.52 2.37
CA MET A 24 15.96 -4.17 3.62
C MET A 24 16.16 -5.24 4.70
N LEU A 25 16.05 -6.53 4.34
CA LEU A 25 16.34 -7.64 5.25
C LEU A 25 17.80 -7.62 5.74
N ASN A 26 18.76 -7.29 4.87
CA ASN A 26 20.16 -7.17 5.26
C ASN A 26 20.39 -6.02 6.24
N ILE A 27 19.70 -4.89 6.08
CA ILE A 27 19.75 -3.77 7.02
C ILE A 27 19.14 -4.19 8.37
N ALA A 28 18.00 -4.88 8.36
CA ALA A 28 17.40 -5.43 9.57
C ALA A 28 18.34 -6.43 10.27
N ASN A 29 19.01 -7.30 9.51
CA ASN A 29 20.01 -8.24 10.04
C ASN A 29 21.21 -7.52 10.67
N HIS A 30 21.66 -6.40 10.09
CA HIS A 30 22.72 -5.59 10.68
C HIS A 30 22.32 -5.10 12.07
N TYR A 31 21.13 -4.51 12.23
CA TYR A 31 20.63 -4.11 13.54
C TYR A 31 20.42 -5.31 14.47
N ALA A 32 19.88 -6.42 13.97
CA ALA A 32 19.70 -7.64 14.75
C ALA A 32 21.04 -8.16 15.30
N GLN A 33 22.11 -8.06 14.52
CA GLN A 33 23.47 -8.38 14.96
C GLN A 33 23.97 -7.39 16.01
N GLU A 34 23.83 -6.08 15.78
CA GLU A 34 24.27 -5.04 16.72
C GLU A 34 23.57 -5.16 18.09
N PHE A 35 22.32 -5.59 18.10
CA PHE A 35 21.51 -5.74 19.32
C PHE A 35 21.47 -7.16 19.90
N ASP A 36 22.31 -8.07 19.41
CA ASP A 36 22.42 -9.46 19.90
C ASP A 36 21.06 -10.20 19.86
N ALA A 37 20.34 -10.06 18.76
CA ALA A 37 19.03 -10.68 18.55
C ALA A 37 19.13 -12.21 18.49
N LYS A 38 18.12 -12.89 19.03
CA LYS A 38 18.07 -14.36 19.11
C LYS A 38 18.07 -15.02 17.74
N THR A 39 18.88 -16.07 17.60
CA THR A 39 18.93 -16.97 16.45
C THR A 39 18.41 -18.36 16.80
N PHE A 40 18.10 -19.15 15.78
CA PHE A 40 17.98 -20.60 15.88
C PHE A 40 19.37 -21.26 15.90
N ASP A 41 19.44 -22.55 16.21
CA ASP A 41 20.68 -23.33 16.19
C ASP A 41 21.39 -23.31 14.83
N CYS A 42 20.64 -23.04 13.75
CA CYS A 42 21.16 -22.87 12.39
C CYS A 42 21.64 -21.44 12.07
N VAL A 43 21.82 -20.57 13.06
CA VAL A 43 22.31 -19.18 12.94
C VAL A 43 21.32 -18.23 12.24
N THR A 44 20.15 -18.71 11.81
CA THR A 44 19.07 -17.86 11.28
C THR A 44 18.40 -17.06 12.38
N TYR A 45 18.19 -15.76 12.17
CA TYR A 45 17.49 -14.91 13.13
C TYR A 45 16.03 -15.29 13.29
N LYS A 46 15.54 -15.32 14.53
CA LYS A 46 14.13 -15.62 14.84
C LYS A 46 13.17 -14.54 14.35
N TRP A 47 13.64 -13.29 14.25
CA TRP A 47 12.82 -12.17 13.80
C TRP A 47 12.28 -12.36 12.37
N LEU A 48 12.96 -13.14 11.54
CA LEU A 48 12.54 -13.46 10.16
C LEU A 48 11.20 -14.23 10.10
N LEU A 49 10.70 -14.75 11.23
CA LEU A 49 9.38 -15.36 11.30
C LEU A 49 8.27 -14.37 11.66
N CYS A 50 8.62 -13.12 12.02
CA CYS A 50 7.66 -12.08 12.38
C CYS A 50 7.05 -11.46 11.12
N GLN A 51 5.92 -12.01 10.65
CA GLN A 51 5.20 -11.51 9.48
C GLN A 51 4.81 -10.03 9.59
N PRO A 52 4.31 -9.53 10.74
CA PRO A 52 3.96 -8.12 10.84
C PRO A 52 5.16 -7.18 10.69
N PHE A 53 6.35 -7.59 11.16
CA PHE A 53 7.56 -6.80 10.94
C PHE A 53 8.02 -6.86 9.47
N LEU A 54 7.97 -8.04 8.83
CA LEU A 54 8.28 -8.18 7.42
C LEU A 54 7.36 -7.32 6.54
N GLN A 55 6.07 -7.28 6.87
CA GLN A 55 5.11 -6.40 6.22
C GLN A 55 5.50 -4.93 6.41
N LEU A 56 5.79 -4.49 7.65
CA LEU A 56 6.16 -3.11 7.92
C LEU A 56 7.41 -2.66 7.13
N LEU A 57 8.38 -3.56 6.91
CA LEU A 57 9.51 -3.32 6.02
C LEU A 57 9.07 -3.20 4.55
N ASN A 58 8.19 -4.09 4.10
CA ASN A 58 7.67 -4.10 2.74
C ASN A 58 6.81 -2.87 2.42
N ASP A 59 6.05 -2.37 3.40
CA ASP A 59 5.18 -1.18 3.30
C ASP A 59 5.95 0.10 2.95
N THR A 60 7.29 0.09 3.12
CA THR A 60 8.17 1.18 2.70
C THR A 60 8.43 1.22 1.18
N GLU A 61 8.10 0.14 0.45
CA GLU A 61 8.44 -0.07 -0.97
C GLU A 61 9.93 0.17 -1.30
N GLY A 62 10.81 -0.01 -0.31
CA GLY A 62 12.24 0.18 -0.48
C GLY A 62 12.72 1.63 -0.33
N LEU A 63 11.85 2.56 0.07
CA LEU A 63 12.20 3.96 0.29
C LEU A 63 13.13 4.11 1.50
N PRO A 64 14.42 4.51 1.33
CA PRO A 64 15.38 4.54 2.43
C PRO A 64 14.95 5.40 3.62
N CYS A 65 14.34 6.57 3.35
CA CYS A 65 13.85 7.45 4.41
C CYS A 65 12.71 6.78 5.21
N ALA A 66 11.74 6.15 4.54
CA ALA A 66 10.65 5.44 5.23
C ALA A 66 11.20 4.28 6.07
N LEU A 67 12.14 3.51 5.52
CA LEU A 67 12.80 2.42 6.23
C LEU A 67 13.58 2.91 7.47
N GLN A 68 14.27 4.04 7.36
CA GLN A 68 14.95 4.66 8.49
C GLN A 68 13.96 5.01 9.62
N TYR A 69 12.78 5.56 9.28
CA TYR A 69 11.75 5.86 10.27
C TYR A 69 11.14 4.60 10.89
N VAL A 70 10.95 3.53 10.11
CA VAL A 70 10.54 2.22 10.64
C VAL A 70 11.46 1.78 11.77
N PHE A 71 12.78 1.74 11.53
CA PHE A 71 13.72 1.33 12.57
C PHE A 71 13.76 2.31 13.76
N SER A 72 13.79 3.61 13.47
CA SER A 72 13.80 4.65 14.52
C SER A 72 12.61 4.49 15.47
N GLU A 73 11.41 4.29 14.92
CA GLU A 73 10.20 4.21 15.74
C GLU A 73 10.09 2.85 16.45
N CYS A 74 10.46 1.75 15.78
CA CYS A 74 10.55 0.44 16.41
C CYS A 74 11.47 0.45 17.64
N PHE A 75 12.65 1.07 17.53
CA PHE A 75 13.61 1.11 18.64
C PHE A 75 13.21 2.10 19.73
N LYS A 76 12.54 3.20 19.36
CA LYS A 76 12.05 4.21 20.32
C LYS A 76 10.91 3.67 21.19
N ILE A 77 9.92 3.00 20.60
CA ILE A 77 8.78 2.43 21.35
C ILE A 77 9.26 1.38 22.36
N ASN A 78 10.34 0.67 22.03
CA ASN A 78 10.83 -0.47 22.79
C ASN A 78 12.05 -0.19 23.66
N SER A 79 12.30 1.07 24.02
CA SER A 79 13.45 1.45 24.84
C SER A 79 14.82 0.93 24.32
N GLY A 80 14.93 0.67 23.01
CA GLY A 80 16.12 0.17 22.34
C GLY A 80 15.87 -1.01 21.39
N GLY A 81 16.86 -1.30 20.54
CA GLY A 81 16.77 -2.39 19.56
C GLY A 81 16.80 -3.79 20.17
N LYS A 82 17.48 -3.98 21.32
CA LYS A 82 17.54 -5.28 21.99
C LYS A 82 16.17 -5.75 22.46
N GLU A 83 15.46 -4.90 23.20
CA GLU A 83 14.10 -5.20 23.69
C GLU A 83 13.11 -5.35 22.53
N PHE A 84 13.26 -4.56 21.46
CA PHE A 84 12.49 -4.75 20.22
C PHE A 84 12.61 -6.18 19.68
N PHE A 85 13.84 -6.66 19.44
CA PHE A 85 14.07 -7.99 18.89
C PHE A 85 13.73 -9.13 19.88
N ASP A 86 13.96 -8.92 21.18
CA ASP A 86 13.64 -9.91 22.21
C ASP A 86 12.14 -10.15 22.34
N ASN A 87 11.33 -9.10 22.14
CA ASN A 87 9.87 -9.12 22.27
C ASN A 87 9.15 -8.99 20.92
N ILE A 88 9.80 -9.31 19.80
CA ILE A 88 9.31 -8.96 18.46
C ILE A 88 7.88 -9.43 18.14
N ASN A 89 7.44 -10.55 18.72
CA ASN A 89 6.10 -11.09 18.51
C ASN A 89 5.01 -10.37 19.30
N ASN A 90 5.37 -9.63 20.35
CA ASN A 90 4.44 -8.89 21.22
C ASN A 90 4.44 -7.39 20.91
N GLN A 91 5.02 -7.00 19.78
CA GLN A 91 5.21 -5.61 19.42
C GLN A 91 3.92 -4.91 18.99
N HIS A 92 3.81 -3.62 19.31
CA HIS A 92 2.72 -2.76 18.90
C HIS A 92 2.97 -2.18 17.51
N PHE A 93 2.99 -3.04 16.50
CA PHE A 93 3.28 -2.63 15.14
C PHE A 93 2.23 -1.69 14.54
N ASN A 94 0.94 -1.79 14.90
CA ASN A 94 -0.08 -0.82 14.48
C ASN A 94 0.24 0.59 15.00
N THR A 95 0.68 0.70 16.26
CA THR A 95 1.14 1.97 16.83
C THR A 95 2.35 2.49 16.07
N THR A 96 3.29 1.61 15.75
CA THR A 96 4.48 1.95 14.96
C THR A 96 4.08 2.49 13.57
N PHE A 97 3.19 1.78 12.87
CA PHE A 97 2.68 2.18 11.57
C PHE A 97 2.01 3.56 11.64
N ASN A 98 1.14 3.78 12.62
CA ASN A 98 0.44 5.05 12.79
C ASN A 98 1.37 6.21 13.08
N ASN A 99 2.40 6.00 13.90
CA ASN A 99 3.41 7.03 14.18
C ASN A 99 4.19 7.40 12.91
N ILE A 100 4.56 6.43 12.09
CA ILE A 100 5.23 6.65 10.80
C ILE A 100 4.30 7.37 9.81
N LYS A 101 3.03 6.96 9.76
CA LYS A 101 1.99 7.61 8.94
C LYS A 101 1.85 9.10 9.29
N VAL A 102 1.75 9.43 10.59
CA VAL A 102 1.69 10.82 11.08
C VAL A 102 2.95 11.59 10.70
N TYR A 103 4.13 11.00 10.93
CA TYR A 103 5.41 11.62 10.57
C TYR A 103 5.48 11.96 9.07
N HIS A 104 5.06 11.02 8.22
CA HIS A 104 5.01 11.23 6.77
C HIS A 104 4.06 12.37 6.42
N GLU A 105 2.85 12.41 6.99
CA GLU A 105 1.94 13.54 6.77
C GLU A 105 2.57 14.88 7.17
N GLU A 106 3.25 14.98 8.31
CA GLU A 106 3.87 16.23 8.77
C GLU A 106 4.98 16.72 7.85
N CYS A 107 5.82 15.80 7.37
CA CYS A 107 6.95 16.15 6.50
C CYS A 107 6.52 16.54 5.09
N TYR A 108 5.48 15.89 4.61
CA TYR A 108 5.10 15.94 3.20
C TYR A 108 3.81 16.73 2.93
N LYS A 109 3.02 17.01 3.97
CA LYS A 109 1.76 17.76 3.92
C LYS A 109 0.77 17.17 2.89
N ILE A 110 0.68 15.85 2.88
CA ILE A 110 -0.05 15.08 1.86
C ILE A 110 -1.54 15.42 1.92
N TYR A 111 -2.12 15.55 3.11
CA TYR A 111 -3.53 15.89 3.24
C TYR A 111 -3.90 17.21 2.57
N LYS A 112 -3.12 18.26 2.84
CA LYS A 112 -3.34 19.56 2.21
C LYS A 112 -3.13 19.49 0.70
N ALA A 113 -2.18 18.69 0.24
CA ALA A 113 -1.89 18.55 -1.19
C ALA A 113 -3.03 17.83 -1.93
N ILE A 114 -3.61 16.79 -1.33
CA ILE A 114 -4.80 16.08 -1.83
C ILE A 114 -6.00 17.02 -1.85
N GLU A 115 -6.28 17.74 -0.76
CA GLU A 115 -7.43 18.66 -0.68
C GLU A 115 -7.39 19.74 -1.77
N ASN A 116 -6.20 20.20 -2.15
CA ASN A 116 -6.04 21.19 -3.21
C ASN A 116 -6.12 20.59 -4.63
N ASN A 117 -5.79 19.30 -4.81
CA ASN A 117 -5.64 18.66 -6.11
C ASN A 117 -6.23 17.24 -6.16
N GLU A 118 -7.43 17.07 -5.63
CA GLU A 118 -8.03 15.74 -5.39
C GLU A 118 -7.97 14.82 -6.61
N LYS A 119 -8.28 15.36 -7.79
CA LYS A 119 -8.24 14.64 -9.06
C LYS A 119 -6.86 14.08 -9.39
N LEU A 120 -5.80 14.88 -9.24
CA LEU A 120 -4.43 14.44 -9.52
C LEU A 120 -4.01 13.28 -8.61
N TYR A 121 -4.32 13.39 -7.32
CA TYR A 121 -3.96 12.38 -6.33
C TYR A 121 -4.77 11.09 -6.52
N LEU A 122 -6.03 11.21 -6.95
CA LEU A 122 -6.84 10.06 -7.36
C LEU A 122 -6.23 9.36 -8.60
N GLU A 123 -5.81 10.12 -9.63
CA GLU A 123 -5.12 9.55 -10.81
C GLU A 123 -3.82 8.85 -10.41
N LEU A 124 -3.01 9.46 -9.53
CA LEU A 124 -1.77 8.85 -9.04
C LEU A 124 -2.03 7.52 -8.32
N LEU A 125 -3.03 7.48 -7.45
CA LEU A 125 -3.43 6.25 -6.77
C LEU A 125 -3.92 5.21 -7.77
N TYR A 126 -4.78 5.61 -8.71
CA TYR A 126 -5.30 4.72 -9.75
C TYR A 126 -4.17 4.08 -10.57
N HIS A 127 -3.25 4.88 -11.09
CA HIS A 127 -2.09 4.40 -11.83
C HIS A 127 -1.19 3.48 -10.99
N SER A 128 -1.05 3.76 -9.69
CA SER A 128 -0.21 2.96 -8.80
C SER A 128 -0.82 1.59 -8.49
N ILE A 129 -2.13 1.51 -8.22
CA ILE A 129 -2.77 0.25 -7.83
C ILE A 129 -3.00 -0.64 -9.05
N ASP A 130 -3.37 -0.08 -10.21
CA ASP A 130 -3.56 -0.83 -11.46
C ASP A 130 -2.22 -1.17 -12.16
N ALA A 131 -1.09 -0.71 -11.62
CA ALA A 131 0.23 -0.82 -12.25
C ALA A 131 0.20 -0.38 -13.73
N ILE A 132 -0.41 0.78 -14.00
CA ILE A 132 -0.57 1.29 -15.37
C ILE A 132 0.75 1.91 -15.84
N PRO A 133 1.34 1.42 -16.95
CA PRO A 133 2.58 1.98 -17.47
C PRO A 133 2.42 3.44 -17.92
N VAL A 134 3.34 4.30 -17.49
CA VAL A 134 3.40 5.72 -17.87
C VAL A 134 4.76 6.10 -18.44
N HIS A 135 4.79 7.14 -19.27
CA HIS A 135 6.04 7.78 -19.68
C HIS A 135 6.39 8.94 -18.74
N ARG A 136 7.66 9.31 -18.63
CA ARG A 136 8.10 10.42 -17.75
C ARG A 136 7.41 11.76 -18.05
N LYS A 137 7.08 11.97 -19.33
CA LYS A 137 6.43 13.18 -19.83
C LYS A 137 4.90 13.10 -19.83
N THR A 138 4.32 11.99 -19.36
CA THR A 138 2.88 11.87 -19.19
C THR A 138 2.44 12.92 -18.15
N CYS A 139 1.43 13.72 -18.51
CA CYS A 139 0.82 14.72 -17.63
C CYS A 139 -0.47 14.13 -17.07
N LEU A 140 -0.55 13.97 -15.75
CA LEU A 140 -1.73 13.37 -15.11
C LEU A 140 -2.87 14.37 -14.90
N ASP A 141 -2.55 15.67 -14.85
CA ASP A 141 -3.56 16.73 -14.90
C ASP A 141 -3.39 17.55 -16.20
N PRO A 142 -4.31 17.46 -17.16
CA PRO A 142 -4.26 18.28 -18.37
C PRO A 142 -4.36 19.79 -18.11
N SER A 143 -4.89 20.20 -16.96
CA SER A 143 -5.05 21.62 -16.59
C SER A 143 -3.79 22.24 -16.01
N ASP A 144 -2.83 21.43 -15.55
CA ASP A 144 -1.54 21.87 -15.03
C ASP A 144 -0.40 21.04 -15.63
N GLN A 145 0.34 21.64 -16.57
CA GLN A 145 1.50 21.00 -17.20
C GLN A 145 2.66 20.73 -16.22
N SER A 146 2.63 21.29 -15.01
CA SER A 146 3.60 20.97 -13.97
C SER A 146 3.43 19.54 -13.44
N CYS A 147 2.25 18.94 -13.58
CA CYS A 147 1.89 17.59 -13.14
C CYS A 147 2.42 16.47 -14.04
N MET A 148 3.60 16.66 -14.64
CA MET A 148 4.33 15.58 -15.32
C MET A 148 4.87 14.58 -14.31
N ILE A 149 4.87 13.30 -14.68
CA ILE A 149 5.38 12.20 -13.85
C ILE A 149 6.81 12.47 -13.32
N GLU A 150 7.69 13.05 -14.14
CA GLU A 150 9.05 13.39 -13.72
C GLU A 150 9.12 14.46 -12.61
N ASN A 151 8.16 15.38 -12.57
CA ASN A 151 8.06 16.40 -11.54
C ASN A 151 7.47 15.81 -10.25
N LEU A 152 6.39 15.03 -10.38
CA LEU A 152 5.72 14.39 -9.25
C LEU A 152 6.63 13.39 -8.51
N LYS A 153 7.57 12.75 -9.22
CA LYS A 153 8.59 11.92 -8.58
C LYS A 153 9.48 12.72 -7.62
N ARG A 154 9.77 13.99 -7.92
CA ARG A 154 10.62 14.84 -7.06
C ARG A 154 9.95 15.16 -5.74
N ASP A 155 8.62 15.10 -5.68
CA ASP A 155 7.85 15.31 -4.45
C ASP A 155 7.90 14.09 -3.51
N SER A 156 8.57 12.99 -3.92
CA SER A 156 9.01 11.85 -3.10
C SER A 156 7.96 10.91 -2.51
N HIS A 157 6.67 11.09 -2.83
CA HIS A 157 5.60 10.16 -2.40
C HIS A 157 5.38 9.00 -3.38
N ILE A 158 6.01 9.07 -4.57
CA ILE A 158 5.92 8.05 -5.61
C ILE A 158 7.30 7.59 -6.07
N ILE A 159 7.36 6.33 -6.47
CA ILE A 159 8.54 5.64 -6.97
C ILE A 159 8.25 5.25 -8.42
N LEU A 160 9.22 5.43 -9.32
CA LEU A 160 9.09 4.98 -10.71
C LEU A 160 9.98 3.76 -10.93
N ASN A 161 9.35 2.62 -11.20
CA ASN A 161 10.02 1.39 -11.58
C ASN A 161 9.92 1.20 -13.09
N SER A 162 11.03 0.90 -13.77
CA SER A 162 10.99 0.61 -15.21
C SER A 162 10.20 -0.67 -15.47
N CYS A 163 9.43 -0.68 -16.56
CA CYS A 163 8.84 -1.92 -17.07
C CYS A 163 9.94 -2.82 -17.66
N ASP A 164 9.84 -4.14 -17.43
CA ASP A 164 10.84 -5.10 -17.92
C ASP A 164 10.94 -5.11 -19.46
N ASP A 165 9.80 -4.94 -20.14
CA ASP A 165 9.71 -5.00 -21.60
C ASP A 165 9.98 -3.66 -22.31
N ASP A 166 9.93 -2.53 -21.59
CA ASP A 166 10.08 -1.19 -22.17
C ASP A 166 10.68 -0.19 -21.18
N SER A 167 11.98 0.06 -21.34
CA SER A 167 12.73 1.02 -20.51
C SER A 167 12.25 2.48 -20.60
N SER A 168 11.38 2.81 -21.56
CA SER A 168 10.77 4.13 -21.70
C SER A 168 9.48 4.29 -20.88
N LYS A 169 8.95 3.18 -20.36
CA LYS A 169 7.74 3.11 -19.53
C LYS A 169 8.09 2.77 -18.08
N PHE A 170 7.26 3.30 -17.19
CA PHE A 170 7.43 3.18 -15.76
C PHE A 170 6.10 2.82 -15.10
N ILE A 171 6.18 1.97 -14.09
CA ILE A 171 5.11 1.73 -13.13
C ILE A 171 5.28 2.70 -11.98
N ILE A 172 4.20 3.39 -11.62
CA ILE A 172 4.15 4.18 -10.40
C ILE A 172 3.97 3.22 -9.24
N LYS A 173 4.89 3.27 -8.29
CA LYS A 173 4.81 2.56 -7.01
C LYS A 173 4.61 3.57 -5.89
N MET A 174 3.80 3.21 -4.92
CA MET A 174 3.52 4.05 -3.76
C MET A 174 3.68 3.22 -2.50
N PRO A 175 4.60 3.59 -1.58
CA PRO A 175 4.64 3.01 -0.24
C PRO A 175 3.26 2.95 0.41
N PHE A 176 2.96 1.87 1.10
CA PHE A 176 1.62 1.61 1.65
C PHE A 176 1.20 2.67 2.68
N PHE A 177 2.16 3.26 3.40
CA PHE A 177 1.92 4.44 4.27
C PHE A 177 1.23 5.59 3.53
N PHE A 178 1.65 5.87 2.30
CA PHE A 178 1.05 6.93 1.49
C PHE A 178 -0.31 6.50 0.94
N ILE A 179 -0.49 5.23 0.55
CA ILE A 179 -1.80 4.69 0.15
C ILE A 179 -2.83 4.87 1.30
N ALA A 180 -2.43 4.59 2.54
CA ALA A 180 -3.26 4.82 3.72
C ALA A 180 -3.61 6.31 3.91
N LEU A 181 -2.63 7.21 3.80
CA LEU A 181 -2.87 8.66 3.85
C LEU A 181 -3.80 9.15 2.74
N TYR A 182 -3.68 8.59 1.53
CA TYR A 182 -4.56 8.92 0.42
C TYR A 182 -5.98 8.47 0.71
N ASN A 183 -6.18 7.25 1.21
CA ASN A 183 -7.51 6.77 1.60
C ASN A 183 -8.14 7.63 2.70
N ASP A 184 -7.35 8.09 3.68
CA ASP A 184 -7.83 8.96 4.76
C ASP A 184 -8.50 10.25 4.25
N ARG A 185 -8.10 10.75 3.07
CA ARG A 185 -8.65 11.97 2.45
C ARG A 185 -9.58 11.72 1.27
N LEU A 186 -9.17 10.85 0.34
CA LEU A 186 -9.97 10.50 -0.83
C LEU A 186 -11.21 9.67 -0.46
N LYS A 187 -11.22 9.06 0.72
CA LYS A 187 -12.31 8.21 1.24
C LYS A 187 -12.71 7.14 0.23
N ILE A 188 -11.73 6.38 -0.29
CA ILE A 188 -12.00 5.26 -1.21
C ILE A 188 -12.82 4.20 -0.48
N VAL A 189 -12.43 3.90 0.76
CA VAL A 189 -13.23 3.13 1.72
C VAL A 189 -13.29 3.87 3.05
N SER A 190 -14.33 3.59 3.84
CA SER A 190 -14.55 4.23 5.14
C SER A 190 -13.61 3.73 6.23
N ARG A 191 -13.00 2.55 6.07
CA ARG A 191 -12.08 1.95 7.04
C ARG A 191 -10.66 2.49 6.90
N GLN A 192 -9.91 2.44 8.00
CA GLN A 192 -8.47 2.64 8.02
C GLN A 192 -7.79 1.42 7.39
N LEU A 193 -6.93 1.65 6.39
CA LEU A 193 -6.35 0.56 5.60
C LEU A 193 -5.38 -0.29 6.41
N GLU A 194 -4.64 0.35 7.31
CA GLU A 194 -3.68 -0.28 8.21
C GLU A 194 -4.32 -1.21 9.24
N GLU A 195 -5.59 -1.04 9.56
CA GLU A 195 -6.31 -1.97 10.46
C GLU A 195 -6.77 -3.23 9.71
N VAL A 196 -6.98 -3.11 8.41
CA VAL A 196 -7.67 -4.10 7.58
C VAL A 196 -6.68 -4.98 6.82
N PHE A 197 -5.60 -4.38 6.32
CA PHE A 197 -4.57 -5.06 5.55
C PHE A 197 -3.41 -5.54 6.42
N TRP A 198 -3.56 -5.51 7.75
CA TRP A 198 -2.54 -5.95 8.69
C TRP A 198 -2.36 -7.48 8.66
N VAL A 199 -1.12 -7.93 8.50
CA VAL A 199 -0.74 -9.34 8.53
C VAL A 199 -0.33 -9.74 9.94
N GLN A 200 -1.05 -10.71 10.50
CA GLN A 200 -0.70 -11.35 11.76
C GLN A 200 0.22 -12.55 11.50
N ASN A 201 0.96 -12.98 12.52
CA ASN A 201 1.80 -14.19 12.42
C ASN A 201 0.97 -15.45 12.12
N GLU A 202 -0.27 -15.49 12.60
CA GLU A 202 -1.26 -16.53 12.31
C GLU A 202 -2.43 -15.88 11.57
N ILE A 203 -2.61 -16.19 10.29
CA ILE A 203 -3.76 -15.70 9.51
C ILE A 203 -4.93 -16.64 9.78
N LEU A 204 -5.90 -16.16 10.55
CA LEU A 204 -7.20 -16.82 10.66
C LEU A 204 -7.97 -16.65 9.34
N TRP A 205 -8.80 -17.62 8.98
CA TRP A 205 -9.63 -17.54 7.77
C TRP A 205 -10.51 -16.28 7.75
N GLU A 206 -11.09 -15.89 8.90
CA GLU A 206 -11.86 -14.64 9.05
C GLU A 206 -11.02 -13.40 8.69
N SER A 207 -9.75 -13.36 9.08
CA SER A 207 -8.85 -12.25 8.73
C SER A 207 -8.59 -12.17 7.23
N TRP A 208 -8.46 -13.33 6.57
CA TRP A 208 -8.32 -13.39 5.11
C TRP A 208 -9.58 -12.95 4.38
N GLU A 209 -10.77 -13.37 4.82
CA GLU A 209 -12.04 -12.90 4.23
C GLU A 209 -12.23 -11.39 4.39
N ILE A 210 -11.87 -10.83 5.55
CA ILE A 210 -11.87 -9.37 5.78
C ILE A 210 -10.91 -8.67 4.82
N PHE A 211 -9.70 -9.21 4.64
CA PHE A 211 -8.72 -8.66 3.70
C PHE A 211 -9.29 -8.60 2.29
N VAL A 212 -9.79 -9.73 1.78
CA VAL A 212 -10.32 -9.83 0.40
C VAL A 212 -11.51 -8.89 0.21
N ALA A 213 -12.46 -8.88 1.13
CA ALA A 213 -13.64 -8.03 1.03
C ALA A 213 -13.28 -6.54 0.97
N ASN A 214 -12.32 -6.09 1.78
CA ASN A 214 -11.89 -4.69 1.74
C ASN A 214 -11.01 -4.36 0.54
N TYR A 215 -10.21 -5.31 0.05
CA TYR A 215 -9.48 -5.15 -1.19
C TYR A 215 -10.45 -4.93 -2.36
N ASP A 216 -11.46 -5.79 -2.50
CA ASP A 216 -12.46 -5.70 -3.57
C ASP A 216 -13.27 -4.40 -3.49
N ALA A 217 -13.68 -4.00 -2.28
CA ALA A 217 -14.36 -2.72 -2.07
C ALA A 217 -13.45 -1.54 -2.46
N PHE A 218 -12.19 -1.55 -2.03
CA PHE A 218 -11.23 -0.49 -2.34
C PHE A 218 -11.00 -0.37 -3.85
N ARG A 219 -10.74 -1.49 -4.54
CA ARG A 219 -10.56 -1.56 -5.99
C ARG A 219 -11.79 -1.01 -6.73
N THR A 220 -12.97 -1.50 -6.39
CA THR A 220 -14.22 -1.11 -7.04
C THR A 220 -14.51 0.38 -6.84
N ASN A 221 -14.41 0.86 -5.61
CA ASN A 221 -14.68 2.26 -5.29
C ASN A 221 -13.65 3.22 -5.90
N LEU A 222 -12.39 2.77 -6.06
CA LEU A 222 -11.36 3.53 -6.77
C LEU A 222 -11.75 3.74 -8.25
N LEU A 223 -12.21 2.68 -8.94
CA LEU A 223 -12.68 2.77 -10.32
C LEU A 223 -13.92 3.69 -10.44
N ILE A 224 -14.85 3.61 -9.49
CA ILE A 224 -16.05 4.46 -9.47
C ILE A 224 -15.66 5.93 -9.25
N LYS A 225 -14.75 6.22 -8.32
CA LYS A 225 -14.21 7.58 -8.14
C LYS A 225 -13.47 8.08 -9.38
N HIS A 226 -12.82 7.17 -10.10
CA HIS A 226 -12.28 7.41 -11.44
C HIS A 226 -13.36 7.55 -12.55
N LYS A 227 -14.63 7.63 -12.15
CA LYS A 227 -15.80 7.86 -13.01
C LYS A 227 -16.12 6.70 -13.97
N LYS A 228 -15.59 5.50 -13.70
CA LYS A 228 -16.03 4.29 -14.41
C LYS A 228 -17.39 3.83 -13.86
N LYS A 229 -18.27 3.42 -14.77
CA LYS A 229 -19.58 2.80 -14.44
C LYS A 229 -19.59 1.30 -14.70
N LEU A 230 -18.72 0.85 -15.58
CA LEU A 230 -18.58 -0.51 -16.06
C LEU A 230 -17.10 -0.85 -15.98
N ALA A 231 -16.78 -2.10 -15.65
CA ALA A 231 -15.44 -2.65 -15.77
C ALA A 231 -15.50 -4.09 -16.25
N HIS A 232 -14.47 -4.51 -16.97
CA HIS A 232 -14.25 -5.92 -17.27
C HIS A 232 -13.72 -6.65 -16.03
N LEU A 233 -13.97 -7.97 -15.94
CA LEU A 233 -13.40 -8.79 -14.87
C LEU A 233 -11.88 -8.71 -14.82
N SER A 234 -11.19 -8.58 -15.96
CA SER A 234 -9.75 -8.36 -16.01
C SER A 234 -9.27 -7.03 -15.41
N GLU A 235 -10.13 -6.01 -15.37
CA GLU A 235 -9.80 -4.72 -14.74
C GLU A 235 -10.01 -4.77 -13.22
N LEU A 236 -11.05 -5.50 -12.76
CA LEU A 236 -11.31 -5.69 -11.33
C LEU A 236 -10.25 -6.60 -10.69
N TYR A 237 -9.93 -7.71 -11.36
CA TYR A 237 -8.95 -8.71 -10.94
C TYR A 237 -7.76 -8.70 -11.89
N CYS A 238 -6.87 -7.73 -11.72
CA CYS A 238 -5.63 -7.66 -12.48
C CYS A 238 -4.86 -8.98 -12.38
N ASP A 239 -4.30 -9.43 -13.49
CA ASP A 239 -3.57 -10.69 -13.64
C ASP A 239 -4.38 -11.97 -13.38
N ALA A 240 -5.72 -11.89 -13.33
CA ALA A 240 -6.57 -13.06 -13.24
C ALA A 240 -6.36 -14.00 -14.43
N TYR A 241 -6.20 -15.29 -14.12
CA TYR A 241 -6.08 -16.34 -15.12
C TYR A 241 -7.48 -16.79 -15.59
N GLY A 242 -7.75 -16.72 -16.89
CA GLY A 242 -9.04 -17.11 -17.44
C GLY A 242 -9.08 -17.07 -18.97
N THR A 243 -10.18 -17.52 -19.56
CA THR A 243 -10.41 -17.36 -20.99
C THR A 243 -10.70 -15.89 -21.30
N GLN A 244 -10.35 -15.43 -22.50
CA GLN A 244 -10.63 -14.04 -22.91
C GLN A 244 -12.13 -13.71 -22.82
N SER A 245 -13.01 -14.67 -23.11
CA SER A 245 -14.46 -14.49 -22.98
C SER A 245 -14.89 -14.21 -21.54
N THR A 246 -14.26 -14.86 -20.56
CA THR A 246 -14.55 -14.63 -19.14
C THR A 246 -13.96 -13.31 -18.66
N LEU A 247 -12.70 -13.03 -19.01
CA LEU A 247 -12.02 -11.80 -18.64
C LEU A 247 -12.73 -10.55 -19.19
N ASN A 248 -13.34 -10.66 -20.38
CA ASN A 248 -14.12 -9.60 -21.02
C ASN A 248 -15.55 -9.46 -20.49
N ILE A 249 -16.00 -10.26 -19.52
CA ILE A 249 -17.32 -10.06 -18.91
C ILE A 249 -17.34 -8.66 -18.30
N GLU A 250 -18.32 -7.87 -18.73
CA GLU A 250 -18.54 -6.51 -18.25
C GLU A 250 -19.48 -6.54 -17.05
N VAL A 251 -19.12 -5.80 -16.01
CA VAL A 251 -19.86 -5.73 -14.75
C VAL A 251 -20.16 -4.26 -14.45
N GLU A 252 -21.42 -4.00 -14.08
CA GLU A 252 -21.82 -2.69 -13.57
C GLU A 252 -21.26 -2.47 -12.16
N LEU A 253 -20.57 -1.35 -11.99
CA LEU A 253 -19.93 -1.00 -10.73
C LEU A 253 -20.94 -0.30 -9.81
N LYS A 254 -21.00 -0.76 -8.57
CA LYS A 254 -21.72 -0.10 -7.47
C LYS A 254 -20.74 0.19 -6.36
N GLU A 255 -20.94 1.31 -5.66
CA GLU A 255 -20.11 1.64 -4.51
C GLU A 255 -20.32 0.57 -3.44
N LEU A 256 -19.23 -0.02 -2.98
CA LEU A 256 -19.24 -1.17 -2.09
C LEU A 256 -18.87 -0.75 -0.67
N SER A 257 -19.63 -1.24 0.29
CA SER A 257 -19.29 -1.23 1.70
C SER A 257 -19.04 -2.65 2.21
N VAL A 258 -18.20 -2.80 3.23
CA VAL A 258 -17.87 -4.11 3.81
C VAL A 258 -18.53 -4.26 5.17
N CYS A 259 -19.43 -5.24 5.27
CA CYS A 259 -20.12 -5.61 6.49
C CYS A 259 -19.81 -7.05 6.89
N SER A 260 -19.96 -7.34 8.19
CA SER A 260 -19.82 -8.70 8.71
C SER A 260 -21.18 -9.17 9.14
N ALA A 261 -21.67 -10.28 8.59
CA ALA A 261 -22.93 -10.87 9.02
C ALA A 261 -22.75 -11.68 10.30
N LYS A 262 -23.80 -11.83 11.12
CA LYS A 262 -23.79 -12.80 12.24
C LYS A 262 -23.98 -14.22 11.74
N GLU A 263 -24.75 -14.37 10.67
CA GLU A 263 -25.12 -15.62 10.04
C GLU A 263 -24.13 -16.01 8.93
N GLN A 264 -24.23 -17.24 8.43
CA GLN A 264 -23.45 -17.74 7.31
C GLN A 264 -24.20 -17.53 5.99
N PHE A 265 -23.55 -16.93 5.00
CA PHE A 265 -24.06 -16.82 3.63
C PHE A 265 -23.95 -18.17 2.89
N PRO A 266 -24.93 -18.56 2.04
CA PRO A 266 -26.18 -17.85 1.74
C PRO A 266 -27.26 -18.09 2.80
N CYS A 267 -27.75 -17.01 3.44
CA CYS A 267 -28.91 -17.02 4.31
C CYS A 267 -29.90 -15.94 3.87
N ASN A 268 -31.20 -16.24 3.97
CA ASN A 268 -32.28 -15.33 3.55
C ASN A 268 -32.37 -14.05 4.40
N LYS A 269 -31.83 -14.08 5.62
CA LYS A 269 -31.78 -12.93 6.53
C LYS A 269 -30.38 -12.85 7.12
N LEU A 270 -29.67 -11.79 6.75
CA LEU A 270 -28.34 -11.48 7.27
C LEU A 270 -28.47 -10.25 8.14
N THR A 271 -27.83 -10.28 9.29
CA THR A 271 -27.83 -9.20 10.26
C THR A 271 -26.41 -8.73 10.47
N ASP A 272 -26.17 -7.41 10.43
CA ASP A 272 -24.84 -6.85 10.68
C ASP A 272 -24.38 -7.16 12.11
N LYS A 273 -23.14 -7.64 12.23
CA LYS A 273 -22.52 -8.06 13.50
C LYS A 273 -22.36 -6.91 14.49
N LYS A 274 -22.15 -5.67 13.99
CA LYS A 274 -21.96 -4.47 14.82
C LYS A 274 -23.28 -3.75 15.10
N LEU A 275 -24.08 -3.50 14.07
CA LEU A 275 -25.29 -2.67 14.14
C LEU A 275 -26.54 -3.48 14.53
N SER A 276 -26.51 -4.81 14.37
CA SER A 276 -27.69 -5.68 14.52
C SER A 276 -28.86 -5.31 13.60
N GLU A 277 -28.58 -4.63 12.49
CA GLU A 277 -29.54 -4.25 11.46
C GLU A 277 -29.53 -5.26 10.30
N SER A 278 -30.65 -5.39 9.57
CA SER A 278 -30.75 -6.28 8.41
C SER A 278 -29.85 -5.79 7.27
N ILE A 279 -29.05 -6.69 6.71
CA ILE A 279 -28.22 -6.42 5.52
C ILE A 279 -29.05 -6.71 4.26
N ASP A 280 -29.26 -5.68 3.45
CA ASP A 280 -29.90 -5.80 2.13
C ASP A 280 -28.83 -6.10 1.07
N TRP A 281 -28.42 -7.36 1.00
CA TRP A 281 -27.37 -7.81 0.09
C TRP A 281 -27.83 -7.92 -1.37
N VAL A 282 -29.15 -7.97 -1.61
CA VAL A 282 -29.74 -8.09 -2.95
C VAL A 282 -29.48 -6.84 -3.79
N LYS A 283 -29.30 -5.68 -3.14
CA LYS A 283 -28.91 -4.44 -3.83
C LYS A 283 -27.52 -4.50 -4.48
N GLY A 284 -26.63 -5.37 -3.99
CA GLY A 284 -25.27 -5.50 -4.50
C GLY A 284 -24.34 -4.35 -4.10
N GLU A 285 -24.65 -3.64 -3.02
CA GLU A 285 -23.86 -2.52 -2.48
C GLU A 285 -22.98 -2.95 -1.29
N ASN A 286 -23.04 -4.23 -0.91
CA ASN A 286 -22.38 -4.77 0.28
C ASN A 286 -21.59 -6.02 -0.06
N ILE A 287 -20.31 -6.04 0.32
CA ILE A 287 -19.53 -7.28 0.41
C ILE A 287 -19.67 -7.82 1.83
N ILE A 288 -20.09 -9.08 1.92
CA ILE A 288 -20.44 -9.72 3.19
C ILE A 288 -19.31 -10.66 3.62
N VAL A 289 -18.78 -10.42 4.81
CA VAL A 289 -17.90 -11.35 5.51
C VAL A 289 -18.74 -12.22 6.45
N ASN A 290 -18.55 -13.54 6.39
CA ASN A 290 -19.30 -14.47 7.23
C ASN A 290 -18.82 -14.38 8.69
N GLY A 291 -19.76 -14.25 9.64
CA GLY A 291 -19.43 -14.21 11.07
C GLY A 291 -19.50 -15.56 11.78
N ALA A 292 -20.08 -16.58 11.15
CA ALA A 292 -20.15 -17.94 11.65
C ALA A 292 -19.47 -18.89 10.66
N TYR A 293 -18.61 -19.77 11.18
CA TYR A 293 -17.95 -20.80 10.38
C TYR A 293 -18.98 -21.77 9.79
N ALA A 294 -18.68 -22.29 8.58
CA ALA A 294 -19.32 -23.50 8.11
C ALA A 294 -19.02 -24.62 9.11
N SER A 295 -20.05 -25.07 9.84
CA SER A 295 -19.99 -26.28 10.67
C SER A 295 -19.97 -27.53 9.81
#